data_AF-A0A3D2RBW4-F1
#
_entry.id   AF-A0A3D2RBW4-F1
#
_cell.length_a   1.000
_cell.length_b   1.000
_cell.length_c   1.000
_cell.angle_alpha   90.00
_cell.angle_beta   90.00
_cell.angle_gamma   90.00
#
_symmetry.space_group_name_H-M   'P 1'
#
loop_
_entity.id
_entity.type
_entity.pdbx_description
1 polymer ?
#
loop_
_entity_poly.entity_id
_entity_poly.type
_entity_poly.pdbx_seq_one_letter_code
_entity_poly.pdbx_strand_id
1 'polypeptide(L)'
;GIRRVELNEVFEHYLYTQNPRAKRPYTFNPDVNGNFVIRALGTNNSSIEAEYILTHFSLSYTPEENQRVFVYGNFNNYATQETNELYYNPDSGLMETILFLKQGFYNYTFASQINDGPIDLGRINGNYWETENEYTVLVYYKGPGERYDRLIGWGRGNSTSITNN
;
A
#
# COMPACT_ATOMS: atom_id res chain seq x y z
N GLY A 1 -1.22 11.81 -4.94
CA GLY A 1 -0.44 13.07 -4.96
C GLY A 1 -0.85 13.96 -3.82
N ILE A 2 -0.03 14.97 -3.50
CA ILE A 2 -0.26 15.91 -2.38
C ILE A 2 -1.14 17.06 -2.88
N ARG A 3 -2.21 17.36 -2.14
CA ARG A 3 -3.15 18.45 -2.41
C ARG A 3 -2.73 19.74 -1.70
N ARG A 4 -2.33 19.63 -0.43
CA ARG A 4 -1.98 20.77 0.43
C ARG A 4 -0.90 20.37 1.43
N VAL A 5 -0.06 21.32 1.78
CA VAL A 5 0.94 21.20 2.84
C VAL A 5 0.69 22.30 3.85
N GLU A 6 0.70 21.96 5.12
CA GLU A 6 0.56 22.91 6.24
C GLU A 6 1.70 22.68 7.24
N LEU A 7 2.09 23.75 7.93
CA LEU A 7 3.09 23.69 9.00
C LEU A 7 2.39 24.09 10.30
N ASN A 8 2.19 23.12 11.18
CA ASN A 8 1.72 23.32 12.55
C ASN A 8 2.89 23.07 13.51
N GLU A 9 2.77 22.16 14.47
CA GLU A 9 3.91 21.70 15.28
C GLU A 9 4.88 20.84 14.47
N VAL A 10 4.35 20.07 13.52
CA VAL A 10 5.08 19.31 12.50
C VAL A 10 4.50 19.60 11.12
N PHE A 11 5.24 19.25 10.07
CA PHE A 11 4.69 19.31 8.72
C PHE A 11 3.53 18.32 8.56
N GLU A 12 2.47 18.79 7.92
CA GLU A 12 1.30 18.01 7.57
C GLU A 12 1.11 17.98 6.06
N HIS A 13 0.83 16.81 5.51
CA HIS A 13 0.59 16.59 4.09
C HIS A 13 -0.80 16.03 3.88
N TYR A 14 -1.64 16.80 3.20
CA TYR A 14 -2.98 16.37 2.82
C TYR A 14 -2.94 15.80 1.41
N LEU A 15 -3.19 14.51 1.29
CA LEU A 15 -3.27 13.86 -0.02
C LEU A 15 -4.61 14.17 -0.71
N TYR A 16 -4.63 14.10 -2.03
CA TYR A 16 -5.89 14.11 -2.77
C TYR A 16 -6.74 12.90 -2.39
N THR A 17 -8.03 13.14 -2.15
CA THR A 17 -9.01 12.10 -1.89
C THR A 17 -9.02 11.09 -3.02
N GLN A 18 -8.75 9.84 -2.67
CA GLN A 18 -8.80 8.74 -3.61
C GLN A 18 -10.24 8.31 -3.84
N ASN A 19 -10.53 7.83 -5.04
CA ASN A 19 -11.82 7.26 -5.39
C ASN A 19 -11.64 5.78 -5.67
N PRO A 20 -12.59 4.91 -5.27
CA PRO A 20 -12.57 3.50 -5.64
C PRO A 20 -12.43 3.34 -7.15
N ARG A 21 -11.55 2.43 -7.56
CA ARG A 21 -11.25 2.17 -8.97
C ARG A 21 -11.92 0.92 -9.50
N ALA A 22 -12.49 0.07 -8.64
CA ALA A 22 -13.07 -1.23 -9.01
C ALA A 22 -14.12 -1.22 -10.14
N LYS A 23 -14.77 -0.09 -10.40
CA LYS A 23 -15.78 0.07 -11.48
C LYS A 23 -15.30 0.92 -12.67
N ARG A 24 -14.02 1.28 -12.72
CA ARG A 24 -13.43 2.11 -13.79
C ARG A 24 -12.65 1.24 -14.77
N PRO A 25 -12.47 1.66 -16.03
CA PRO A 25 -11.56 0.96 -16.95
C PRO A 25 -10.11 1.06 -16.46
N TYR A 26 -9.29 0.05 -16.74
CA TYR A 26 -7.87 0.05 -16.41
C TYR A 26 -7.17 1.25 -17.06
N THR A 27 -6.29 1.90 -16.30
CA THR A 27 -5.43 2.97 -16.80
C THR A 27 -4.01 2.66 -16.38
N PHE A 28 -3.08 2.62 -17.33
CA PHE A 28 -1.66 2.40 -17.03
C PHE A 28 -1.14 3.51 -16.11
N ASN A 29 -0.70 3.11 -14.92
CA ASN A 29 -0.13 4.01 -13.92
C ASN A 29 1.16 3.36 -13.41
N PRO A 30 2.32 3.65 -14.04
CA PRO A 30 3.58 3.00 -13.68
C PRO A 30 3.90 3.28 -12.22
N ASP A 31 4.27 2.23 -11.52
CA ASP A 31 4.36 2.18 -10.07
C ASP A 31 5.63 1.37 -9.70
N VAL A 32 6.03 1.36 -8.43
CA VAL A 32 7.20 0.60 -7.96
C VAL A 32 6.79 -0.64 -7.16
N ASN A 33 5.67 -1.28 -7.52
CA ASN A 33 5.11 -2.48 -6.89
C ASN A 33 4.90 -2.34 -5.36
N GLY A 34 4.36 -1.20 -4.92
CA GLY A 34 4.13 -0.95 -3.49
C GLY A 34 5.36 -0.56 -2.67
N ASN A 35 6.53 -0.39 -3.31
CA ASN A 35 7.73 0.09 -2.63
C ASN A 35 7.67 1.58 -2.26
N PHE A 36 8.60 1.99 -1.42
CA PHE A 36 8.80 3.39 -1.03
C PHE A 36 10.29 3.73 -1.07
N VAL A 37 10.59 5.02 -1.24
CA VAL A 37 11.96 5.54 -1.26
C VAL A 37 12.01 6.77 -0.37
N ILE A 38 12.77 6.67 0.72
CA ILE A 38 13.04 7.82 1.58
C ILE A 38 13.93 8.81 0.83
N ARG A 39 13.43 10.03 0.67
CA ARG A 39 14.12 11.08 -0.07
C ARG A 39 13.70 12.44 0.45
N ALA A 40 14.70 13.26 0.77
CA ALA A 40 14.54 14.66 1.14
C ALA A 40 15.41 15.55 0.23
N LEU A 41 14.88 16.70 -0.18
CA LEU A 41 15.64 17.66 -0.99
C LEU A 41 16.67 18.39 -0.14
N GLY A 42 17.85 18.67 -0.70
CA GLY A 42 18.91 19.38 0.02
C GLY A 42 19.64 18.55 1.09
N THR A 43 19.49 17.23 1.08
CA THR A 43 20.13 16.30 2.01
C THR A 43 21.25 15.52 1.31
N ASN A 44 22.37 15.31 2.01
CA ASN A 44 23.43 14.42 1.56
C ASN A 44 23.10 12.96 1.93
N ASN A 45 22.38 12.76 3.03
CA ASN A 45 21.94 11.45 3.48
C ASN A 45 20.49 11.47 3.98
N SER A 46 19.54 11.26 3.07
CA SER A 46 18.11 11.22 3.40
C SER A 46 17.73 10.13 4.43
N SER A 47 18.57 9.11 4.67
CA SER A 47 18.26 8.09 5.68
C SER A 47 18.28 8.62 7.11
N ILE A 48 19.04 9.68 7.39
CA ILE A 48 19.13 10.30 8.73
C ILE A 48 18.65 11.75 8.73
N GLU A 49 18.68 12.43 7.58
CA GLU A 49 18.33 13.86 7.46
C GLU A 49 16.87 14.09 7.05
N ALA A 50 16.15 13.06 6.57
CA ALA A 50 14.73 13.21 6.25
C ALA A 50 13.87 13.26 7.52
N GLU A 51 12.93 14.21 7.54
CA GLU A 51 12.01 14.42 8.65
C GLU A 51 10.76 13.53 8.52
N TYR A 52 10.04 13.39 9.63
CA TYR A 52 8.71 12.76 9.65
C TYR A 52 7.61 13.80 9.51
N ILE A 53 6.54 13.41 8.82
CA ILE A 53 5.42 14.24 8.41
C ILE A 53 4.13 13.50 8.75
N LEU A 54 3.14 14.22 9.28
CA LEU A 54 1.78 13.70 9.40
C LEU A 54 1.11 13.71 8.02
N THR A 55 0.87 12.53 7.47
CA THR A 55 0.27 12.37 6.15
C THR A 55 -1.19 11.97 6.29
N HIS A 56 -2.09 12.84 5.83
CA HIS A 56 -3.53 12.63 5.83
C HIS A 56 -3.98 11.91 4.56
N PHE A 57 -4.52 10.72 4.76
CA PHE A 57 -5.12 9.90 3.71
C PHE A 57 -6.63 10.10 3.73
N SER A 58 -7.24 10.20 2.54
CA SER A 58 -8.70 10.21 2.40
C SER A 58 -9.15 9.35 1.23
N LEU A 59 -10.26 8.65 1.42
CA LEU A 59 -10.89 7.76 0.46
C LEU A 59 -12.40 8.03 0.42
N SER A 60 -12.92 8.32 -0.77
CA SER A 60 -14.36 8.50 -1.02
C SER A 60 -15.05 7.14 -1.14
N TYR A 61 -15.19 6.43 -0.02
CA TYR A 61 -15.78 5.10 0.07
C TYR A 61 -16.69 5.01 1.30
N THR A 62 -17.79 4.27 1.18
CA THR A 62 -18.67 3.95 2.31
C THR A 62 -18.45 2.48 2.66
N PRO A 63 -17.96 2.17 3.87
CA PRO A 63 -17.73 0.79 4.27
C PRO A 63 -19.05 0.04 4.47
N GLU A 64 -19.04 -1.25 4.14
CA GLU A 64 -20.07 -2.22 4.51
C GLU A 64 -20.03 -2.50 6.03
N GLU A 65 -21.05 -3.17 6.55
CA GLU A 65 -21.10 -3.56 7.96
C GLU A 65 -19.90 -4.44 8.33
N ASN A 66 -19.23 -4.13 9.44
CA ASN A 66 -18.01 -4.79 9.93
C ASN A 66 -16.86 -4.81 8.91
N GLN A 67 -16.87 -3.92 7.92
CA GLN A 67 -15.77 -3.75 6.99
C GLN A 67 -14.76 -2.73 7.52
N ARG A 68 -13.51 -3.17 7.64
CA ARG A 68 -12.36 -2.34 7.98
C ARG A 68 -11.56 -2.07 6.71
N VAL A 69 -11.02 -0.87 6.60
CA VAL A 69 -10.22 -0.44 5.44
C VAL A 69 -8.90 0.10 5.94
N PHE A 70 -7.80 -0.28 5.29
CA PHE A 70 -6.45 0.06 5.73
C PHE A 70 -5.64 0.69 4.61
N VAL A 71 -4.75 1.62 4.95
CA VAL A 71 -3.67 2.04 4.05
C VAL A 71 -2.61 0.94 4.01
N TYR A 72 -2.28 0.45 2.82
CA TYR A 72 -1.53 -0.79 2.65
C TYR A 72 -0.36 -0.61 1.68
N GLY A 73 0.84 -1.06 2.05
CA GLY A 73 2.03 -0.99 1.19
C GLY A 73 3.27 -1.60 1.84
N ASN A 74 4.43 -1.52 1.18
CA ASN A 74 5.66 -2.09 1.75
C ASN A 74 6.16 -1.29 2.98
N PHE A 75 5.88 0.01 3.04
CA PHE A 75 6.35 0.89 4.11
C PHE A 75 5.80 0.53 5.50
N ASN A 76 4.66 -0.15 5.57
CA ASN A 76 4.10 -0.68 6.81
C ASN A 76 4.10 -2.22 6.81
N ASN A 77 4.99 -2.83 6.03
CA ASN A 77 5.15 -4.28 5.90
C ASN A 77 3.84 -4.99 5.56
N TYR A 78 2.99 -4.36 4.75
CA TYR A 78 1.71 -4.92 4.32
C TYR A 78 0.82 -5.36 5.52
N ALA A 79 0.92 -4.65 6.64
CA ALA A 79 0.18 -4.99 7.85
C ALA A 79 -1.21 -4.34 7.86
N THR A 80 -2.19 -5.00 8.48
CA THR A 80 -3.52 -4.46 8.79
C THR A 80 -3.65 -4.27 10.29
N GLN A 81 -3.30 -3.09 10.78
CA GLN A 81 -3.29 -2.71 12.19
C GLN A 81 -4.21 -1.50 12.40
N GLU A 82 -4.57 -1.24 13.65
CA GLU A 82 -5.39 -0.07 13.99
C GLU A 82 -4.71 1.25 13.57
N THR A 83 -3.38 1.32 13.65
CA THR A 83 -2.59 2.52 13.30
C THR A 83 -2.68 2.92 11.83
N ASN A 84 -3.08 2.01 10.93
CA ASN A 84 -3.24 2.29 9.50
C ASN A 84 -4.67 2.06 9.00
N GLU A 85 -5.62 1.91 9.92
CA GLU A 85 -7.04 1.83 9.62
C GLU A 85 -7.59 3.21 9.25
N LEU A 86 -8.49 3.23 8.27
CA LEU A 86 -9.29 4.39 7.94
C LEU A 86 -10.62 4.32 8.67
N TYR A 87 -11.02 5.47 9.23
CA TYR A 87 -12.28 5.63 9.91
C TYR A 87 -13.23 6.48 9.08
N TYR A 88 -14.50 6.07 9.02
CA TYR A 88 -15.51 6.84 8.32
C TYR A 88 -15.86 8.09 9.13
N ASN A 89 -15.65 9.26 8.53
CA ASN A 89 -16.02 10.54 9.08
C ASN A 89 -17.40 10.94 8.52
N PRO A 90 -18.46 11.00 9.35
CA PRO A 90 -19.81 11.31 8.89
C PRO A 90 -19.97 12.77 8.43
N ASP A 91 -19.13 13.69 8.90
CA ASP A 91 -19.21 15.11 8.54
C ASP A 91 -18.66 15.37 7.13
N SER A 92 -17.56 14.69 6.77
CA SER A 92 -16.97 14.80 5.43
C SER A 92 -17.53 13.77 4.44
N GLY A 93 -18.12 12.67 4.94
CA GLY A 93 -18.58 11.55 4.13
C GLY A 93 -17.42 10.72 3.55
N LEU A 94 -16.22 10.83 4.12
CA LEU A 94 -15.01 10.17 3.64
C LEU A 94 -14.46 9.20 4.69
N MET A 95 -13.72 8.19 4.23
CA MET A 95 -12.83 7.44 5.10
C MET A 95 -11.49 8.16 5.21
N GLU A 96 -11.03 8.40 6.43
CA GLU A 96 -9.87 9.24 6.72
C GLU A 96 -8.93 8.55 7.72
N THR A 97 -7.62 8.77 7.58
CA THR A 97 -6.62 8.40 8.58
C THR A 97 -5.37 9.25 8.45
N ILE A 98 -4.55 9.26 9.50
CA ILE A 98 -3.31 10.01 9.55
C ILE A 98 -2.18 9.05 9.88
N LEU A 99 -1.14 9.04 9.03
CA LEU A 99 0.06 8.23 9.24
C LEU A 99 1.28 9.13 9.40
N PHE A 100 2.12 8.82 10.39
CA PHE A 100 3.39 9.51 10.57
C PHE A 100 4.47 8.85 9.71
N LEU A 101 4.77 9.47 8.57
CA LEU A 101 5.64 8.92 7.53
C LEU A 101 6.87 9.79 7.33
N LYS A 102 8.01 9.17 7.05
CA LYS A 102 9.25 9.89 6.74
C LYS A 102 9.17 10.50 5.33
N GLN A 103 9.82 11.63 5.08
CA GLN A 103 9.83 12.25 3.74
C GLN A 103 10.32 11.28 2.66
N GLY A 104 9.55 11.18 1.58
CA GLY A 104 9.87 10.28 0.49
C GLY A 104 8.74 10.05 -0.49
N PHE A 105 8.99 9.12 -1.40
CA PHE A 105 8.02 8.61 -2.35
C PHE A 105 7.43 7.30 -1.82
N TYR A 106 6.11 7.18 -1.79
CA TYR A 106 5.41 6.00 -1.27
C TYR A 106 4.37 5.52 -2.26
N ASN A 107 4.48 4.25 -2.66
CA ASN A 107 3.34 3.55 -3.24
C ASN A 107 2.50 2.95 -2.13
N TYR A 108 1.21 3.16 -2.24
CA TYR A 108 0.22 2.61 -1.32
C TYR A 108 -1.03 2.23 -2.09
N THR A 109 -1.80 1.36 -1.48
CA THR A 109 -3.14 0.96 -1.92
C THR A 109 -4.06 0.91 -0.70
N PHE A 110 -5.34 0.64 -0.94
CA PHE A 110 -6.29 0.37 0.14
C PHE A 110 -6.63 -1.12 0.19
N ALA A 111 -6.54 -1.69 1.37
CA ALA A 111 -6.91 -3.07 1.66
C ALA A 111 -8.22 -3.07 2.46
N SER A 112 -9.09 -4.03 2.19
CA SER A 112 -10.34 -4.22 2.94
C SER A 112 -10.36 -5.57 3.65
N GLN A 113 -10.99 -5.61 4.82
CA GLN A 113 -11.19 -6.82 5.60
C GLN A 113 -12.59 -6.81 6.22
N ILE A 114 -13.31 -7.93 6.17
CA ILE A 114 -14.66 -8.05 6.73
C ILE A 114 -14.65 -9.17 7.78
N ASN A 115 -15.18 -8.92 8.98
CA ASN A 115 -15.29 -9.91 10.06
C ASN A 115 -13.97 -10.66 10.35
N ASP A 116 -12.83 -9.96 10.37
CA ASP A 116 -11.47 -10.52 10.52
C ASP A 116 -11.12 -11.61 9.48
N GLY A 117 -11.80 -11.61 8.33
CA GLY A 117 -11.57 -12.52 7.22
C GLY A 117 -10.29 -12.22 6.43
N PRO A 118 -10.13 -12.82 5.23
CA PRO A 118 -8.96 -12.57 4.40
C PRO A 118 -8.91 -11.11 3.91
N ILE A 119 -7.69 -10.61 3.72
CA ILE A 119 -7.45 -9.29 3.15
C ILE A 119 -7.84 -9.28 1.67
N ASP A 120 -8.64 -8.30 1.26
CA ASP A 120 -9.11 -8.12 -0.11
C ASP A 120 -8.68 -6.74 -0.64
N LEU A 121 -7.78 -6.76 -1.62
CA LEU A 121 -7.30 -5.58 -2.35
C LEU A 121 -8.19 -5.20 -3.54
N GLY A 122 -8.99 -6.13 -4.06
CA GLY A 122 -9.81 -5.96 -5.26
C GLY A 122 -11.11 -5.20 -5.00
N ARG A 123 -11.66 -5.26 -3.77
CA ARG A 123 -12.94 -4.61 -3.45
C ARG A 123 -12.95 -3.09 -3.68
N ILE A 124 -11.84 -2.41 -3.39
CA ILE A 124 -11.70 -0.96 -3.57
C ILE A 124 -10.99 -0.63 -4.90
N ASN A 125 -9.91 -1.36 -5.22
CA ASN A 125 -9.05 -1.01 -6.34
C ASN A 125 -9.48 -1.65 -7.67
N GLY A 126 -10.24 -2.75 -7.62
CA GLY A 126 -10.54 -3.61 -8.77
C GLY A 126 -9.46 -4.66 -9.02
N ASN A 127 -9.86 -5.71 -9.75
CA ASN A 127 -8.94 -6.76 -10.21
C ASN A 127 -8.82 -6.64 -11.74
N TYR A 128 -7.69 -6.14 -12.22
CA TYR A 128 -7.39 -6.00 -13.64
C TYR A 128 -6.19 -6.88 -14.01
N TRP A 129 -6.34 -7.69 -15.06
CA TRP A 129 -5.31 -8.65 -15.47
C TRP A 129 -4.12 -7.95 -16.13
N GLU A 130 -4.31 -6.74 -16.67
CA GLU A 130 -3.27 -5.89 -17.27
C GLU A 130 -2.32 -5.25 -16.24
N THR A 131 -2.57 -5.45 -14.94
CA THR A 131 -1.75 -4.85 -13.88
C THR A 131 -0.38 -5.53 -13.84
N GLU A 132 0.68 -4.72 -13.91
CA GLU A 132 2.05 -5.18 -13.71
C GLU A 132 2.22 -5.61 -12.25
N ASN A 133 2.48 -6.90 -12.04
CA ASN A 133 2.72 -7.51 -10.75
C ASN A 133 3.98 -8.36 -10.83
N GLU A 134 4.68 -8.39 -9.71
CA GLU A 134 5.90 -9.13 -9.56
C GLU A 134 5.72 -10.33 -8.65
N TYR A 135 6.05 -11.50 -9.17
CA TYR A 135 5.91 -12.77 -8.48
C TYR A 135 7.29 -13.31 -8.15
N THR A 136 7.52 -13.62 -6.88
CA THR A 136 8.72 -14.32 -6.42
C THR A 136 8.35 -15.74 -6.01
N VAL A 137 9.02 -16.73 -6.60
CA VAL A 137 8.85 -18.14 -6.27
C VAL A 137 10.05 -18.57 -5.45
N LEU A 138 9.79 -19.16 -4.28
CA LEU A 138 10.79 -19.71 -3.38
C LEU A 138 10.63 -21.22 -3.32
N VAL A 139 11.66 -21.97 -3.68
CA VAL A 139 11.62 -23.45 -3.73
C VAL A 139 12.30 -24.00 -2.48
N TYR A 140 11.51 -24.64 -1.63
CA TYR A 140 11.99 -25.28 -0.41
C TYR A 140 12.07 -26.80 -0.57
N TYR A 141 13.08 -27.41 0.04
CA TYR A 141 13.27 -28.85 0.09
C TYR A 141 13.65 -29.29 1.50
N LYS A 142 13.08 -30.43 1.91
CA LYS A 142 13.41 -31.12 3.15
C LYS A 142 13.53 -32.61 2.90
N GLY A 143 14.75 -33.12 3.03
CA GLY A 143 15.07 -34.53 2.89
C GLY A 143 14.70 -35.36 4.12
N PRO A 144 14.66 -36.70 4.00
CA PRO A 144 14.46 -37.59 5.14
C PRO A 144 15.55 -37.40 6.21
N GLY A 145 15.15 -37.12 7.45
CA GLY A 145 16.06 -36.90 8.57
C GLY A 145 16.60 -35.46 8.70
N GLU A 146 16.27 -34.55 7.78
CA GLU A 146 16.65 -33.15 7.89
C GLU A 146 15.80 -32.43 8.96
N ARG A 147 16.44 -31.50 9.69
CA ARG A 147 15.82 -30.79 10.82
C ARG A 147 15.18 -29.46 10.43
N TYR A 148 15.36 -29.00 9.20
CA TYR A 148 14.85 -27.72 8.71
C TYR A 148 14.58 -27.78 7.21
N ASP A 149 13.70 -26.89 6.72
CA ASP A 149 13.44 -26.71 5.31
C ASP A 149 14.51 -25.81 4.69
N ARG A 150 15.17 -26.30 3.63
CA ARG A 150 16.21 -25.55 2.92
C ARG A 150 15.60 -24.81 1.76
N LEU A 151 15.90 -23.51 1.62
CA LEU A 151 15.66 -22.79 0.37
C LEU A 151 16.71 -23.26 -0.66
N ILE A 152 16.27 -24.04 -1.65
CA ILE A 152 17.15 -24.64 -2.67
C ILE A 152 17.12 -23.87 -3.99
N GLY A 153 16.24 -22.89 -4.13
CA GLY A 153 16.19 -22.02 -5.30
C GLY A 153 15.19 -20.89 -5.13
N TRP A 154 15.37 -19.84 -5.92
CA TRP A 154 14.41 -18.75 -6.04
C TRP A 154 14.33 -18.28 -7.49
N GLY A 155 13.19 -17.76 -7.89
CA GLY A 155 12.96 -17.17 -9.21
C GLY A 155 12.00 -16.00 -9.13
N ARG A 156 12.11 -15.07 -10.08
CA ARG A 156 11.25 -13.88 -10.17
C ARG A 156 10.65 -13.79 -11.57
N GLY A 157 9.36 -13.51 -11.65
CA GLY A 157 8.62 -13.30 -12.89
C GLY A 157 7.76 -12.06 -12.77
N ASN A 158 7.57 -11.34 -13.88
CA ASN A 158 6.74 -10.14 -13.93
C ASN A 158 5.62 -10.36 -14.97
N SER A 159 4.40 -9.92 -14.66
CA SER A 159 3.23 -10.08 -15.54
C SER A 159 3.23 -9.21 -16.79
N THR A 160 4.27 -8.41 -17.05
CA THR A 160 4.51 -7.78 -18.37
C THR A 160 4.77 -8.81 -19.46
N SER A 161 5.17 -10.03 -19.10
CA SER A 161 5.39 -11.16 -20.02
C SER A 161 4.28 -12.21 -19.91
N ILE A 162 3.01 -11.82 -20.13
CA ILE A 162 1.91 -12.79 -20.22
C ILE A 162 2.03 -13.53 -21.57
N THR A 163 2.37 -14.81 -21.51
CA THR A 163 2.21 -15.75 -22.64
C THR A 163 0.83 -16.37 -22.53
N ASN A 164 -0.13 -15.82 -23.28
CA ASN A 164 -1.38 -16.53 -23.55
C ASN A 164 -1.11 -17.49 -24.70
N ASN A 165 -1.04 -18.78 -24.42
CA ASN A 165 -1.07 -19.83 -25.45
C ASN A 165 -2.51 -20.17 -25.80
#